data_AF-A0A1Q7RDK5-F1
#
_entry.id   AF-A0A1Q7RDK5-F1
#
_cell.length_a   1.000
_cell.length_b   1.000
_cell.length_c   1.000
_cell.angle_alpha   90.00
_cell.angle_beta   90.00
_cell.angle_gamma   90.00
#
_symmetry.space_group_name_H-M   'P 1'
#
loop_
_entity.id
_entity.type
_entity.pdbx_description
1 polymer ?
#
loop_
_entity_poly.entity_id
_entity_poly.type
_entity_poly.pdbx_seq_one_letter_code
_entity_poly.pdbx_strand_id
1 'polypeptide(L)'
;MNKAGRSLALVLVAACWACFPDFAGAAGRAECLAMPSRILARAVPFCALLPPSYDGSPTGRYPVLYFLHGLGDDEQSLVRFGGFNLVEDLWEKGKLGEFLIVTPEGDASFYVNSRDGRVRYQDFFLQEFLPFIEHRYRVRPGRRNRGIGGISMGGYGALRIAFKFPERFGAVSAHSAVLIERLPAAVANTPPPPRLRILGQVFGAPPDAAFWERNNPLSLARTSAALKGLAIYFDCGTEDDYGFAPGAQALHRLLASRGIPHEFHLYPGGHNWSYFAAHLAASLEFHSRVFGP
;
A
#
# COMPACT_ATOMS: atom_id res chain seq x y z
N MET A 1 17.49 3.98 -92.57
CA MET A 1 18.69 3.56 -91.81
C MET A 1 18.55 4.02 -90.36
N ASN A 2 18.47 3.05 -89.45
CA ASN A 2 18.56 3.08 -87.98
C ASN A 2 18.18 4.35 -87.21
N LYS A 3 17.13 4.24 -86.39
CA LYS A 3 17.18 4.74 -85.00
C LYS A 3 16.32 3.87 -84.08
N ALA A 4 16.94 3.50 -82.97
CA ALA A 4 16.63 2.39 -82.10
C ALA A 4 15.37 2.59 -81.24
N GLY A 5 14.60 1.50 -81.09
CA GLY A 5 13.65 1.35 -79.99
C GLY A 5 14.39 1.02 -78.69
N ARG A 6 14.10 1.77 -77.63
CA ARG A 6 14.47 1.42 -76.26
C ARG A 6 13.17 1.15 -75.50
N SER A 7 12.91 -0.12 -75.21
CA SER A 7 11.85 -0.55 -74.30
C SER A 7 12.36 -0.37 -72.87
N LEU A 8 11.74 0.54 -72.11
CA LEU A 8 11.98 0.69 -70.68
C LEU A 8 11.00 -0.24 -69.95
N ALA A 9 11.48 -1.37 -69.42
CA ALA A 9 10.69 -2.22 -68.55
C ALA A 9 10.60 -1.55 -67.17
N LEU A 10 9.42 -1.07 -66.79
CA LEU A 10 9.12 -0.63 -65.43
C LEU A 10 9.01 -1.89 -64.55
N VAL A 11 10.00 -2.13 -63.69
CA VAL A 11 9.87 -3.10 -62.60
C VAL A 11 9.09 -2.42 -61.48
N LEU A 12 7.81 -2.75 -61.36
CA LEU A 12 7.00 -2.41 -60.19
C LEU A 12 7.48 -3.25 -59.01
N VAL A 13 8.32 -2.68 -58.16
CA VAL A 13 8.61 -3.23 -56.83
C VAL A 13 7.39 -2.93 -55.96
N ALA A 14 6.49 -3.91 -55.85
CA ALA A 14 5.42 -3.87 -54.86
C ALA A 14 6.04 -4.00 -53.47
N ALA A 15 6.23 -2.88 -52.78
CA ALA A 15 6.56 -2.88 -51.37
C ALA A 15 5.36 -3.45 -50.59
N CYS A 16 5.40 -4.74 -50.26
CA CYS A 16 4.51 -5.32 -49.26
C CYS A 16 4.86 -4.67 -47.92
N TRP A 17 4.07 -3.68 -47.51
CA TRP A 17 4.05 -3.23 -46.13
C TRP A 17 3.41 -4.36 -45.33
N ALA A 18 4.24 -5.19 -44.71
CA ALA A 18 3.78 -6.07 -43.65
C ALA A 18 3.30 -5.17 -42.50
N CYS A 19 1.98 -5.04 -42.35
CA CYS A 19 1.38 -4.55 -41.11
C CYS A 19 1.70 -5.58 -40.03
N PHE A 20 2.82 -5.38 -39.33
CA PHE A 20 2.97 -5.97 -38.01
C PHE A 20 1.92 -5.30 -37.11
N PRO A 21 1.12 -6.06 -36.36
CA PRO A 21 0.33 -5.45 -35.30
C PRO A 21 1.31 -4.78 -34.35
N ASP A 22 1.16 -3.46 -34.18
CA ASP A 22 1.75 -2.75 -33.06
C ASP A 22 1.21 -3.38 -31.78
N PHE A 23 1.95 -4.33 -31.21
CA PHE A 23 1.86 -4.61 -29.80
C PHE A 23 2.53 -3.46 -29.07
N ALA A 24 1.89 -2.29 -29.09
CA ALA A 24 2.07 -1.33 -28.02
C ALA A 24 1.63 -2.08 -26.75
N GLY A 25 2.60 -2.57 -25.97
CA GLY A 25 2.34 -3.19 -24.69
C GLY A 25 1.45 -2.23 -23.90
N ALA A 26 0.28 -2.70 -23.46
CA ALA A 26 -0.60 -1.86 -22.67
C ALA A 26 0.18 -1.40 -21.42
N ALA A 27 0.31 -0.10 -21.20
CA ALA A 27 0.99 0.43 -20.02
C ALA A 27 0.03 0.39 -18.82
N GLY A 28 0.59 0.33 -17.62
CA GLY A 28 -0.21 0.61 -16.42
C GLY A 28 -0.73 2.04 -16.48
N ARG A 29 -1.78 2.34 -15.71
CA ARG A 29 -2.23 3.74 -15.57
C ARG A 29 -2.65 4.09 -14.17
N ALA A 30 -2.32 5.30 -13.75
CA ALA A 30 -2.81 5.91 -12.53
C ALA A 30 -4.05 6.76 -12.81
N GLU A 31 -5.07 6.68 -11.96
CA GLU A 31 -6.17 7.63 -11.92
C GLU A 31 -6.34 8.17 -10.50
N CYS A 32 -6.39 9.49 -10.36
CA CYS A 32 -6.62 10.16 -9.08
C CYS A 32 -8.00 10.83 -9.10
N LEU A 33 -8.85 10.41 -8.18
CA LEU A 33 -10.26 10.77 -8.10
C LEU A 33 -10.61 11.14 -6.66
N ALA A 34 -11.88 11.48 -6.41
CA ALA A 34 -12.38 11.70 -5.06
C ALA A 34 -13.70 10.94 -4.85
N MET A 35 -13.83 10.32 -3.67
CA MET A 35 -15.04 9.62 -3.23
C MET A 35 -15.81 10.48 -2.23
N PRO A 36 -17.12 10.75 -2.39
CA PRO A 36 -17.92 11.37 -1.34
C PRO A 36 -18.09 10.41 -0.14
N SER A 37 -17.74 10.87 1.07
CA SER A 37 -17.93 10.13 2.32
C SER A 37 -19.01 10.78 3.19
N ARG A 38 -19.97 9.96 3.66
CA ARG A 38 -20.95 10.42 4.66
C ARG A 38 -20.34 10.38 6.05
N ILE A 39 -19.48 9.39 6.33
CA ILE A 39 -18.84 9.23 7.65
C ILE A 39 -17.89 10.38 7.98
N LEU A 40 -17.13 10.87 6.99
CA LEU A 40 -16.20 12.00 7.15
C LEU A 40 -16.81 13.35 6.76
N ALA A 41 -18.04 13.37 6.24
CA ALA A 41 -18.74 14.57 5.77
C ALA A 41 -17.93 15.41 4.76
N ARG A 42 -17.11 14.74 3.93
CA ARG A 42 -16.29 15.36 2.89
C ARG A 42 -16.00 14.39 1.75
N ALA A 43 -15.56 14.91 0.62
CA ALA A 43 -14.93 14.08 -0.40
C ALA A 43 -13.52 13.67 0.06
N VAL A 44 -13.15 12.42 -0.22
CA VAL A 44 -11.84 11.85 0.11
C VAL A 44 -11.10 11.54 -1.20
N PRO A 45 -10.02 12.27 -1.49
CA PRO A 45 -9.15 11.94 -2.62
C PRO A 45 -8.57 10.53 -2.49
N PHE A 46 -8.34 9.88 -3.64
CA PHE A 46 -7.58 8.64 -3.72
C PHE A 46 -6.92 8.53 -5.11
N CYS A 47 -5.79 7.84 -5.19
CA CYS A 47 -5.21 7.40 -6.46
C CYS A 47 -5.30 5.88 -6.58
N ALA A 48 -5.65 5.39 -7.76
CA ALA A 48 -5.67 3.98 -8.11
C ALA A 48 -4.69 3.74 -9.26
N LEU A 49 -3.79 2.78 -9.06
CA LEU A 49 -2.90 2.24 -10.07
C LEU A 49 -3.49 0.95 -10.62
N LEU A 50 -3.73 0.93 -11.93
CA LEU A 50 -4.35 -0.15 -12.67
C LEU A 50 -3.29 -0.90 -13.48
N PRO A 51 -3.32 -2.25 -13.49
CA PRO A 51 -2.34 -3.03 -14.21
C PRO A 51 -2.48 -2.91 -15.74
N PRO A 52 -1.39 -3.17 -16.50
CA PRO A 52 -1.37 -3.22 -17.97
C PRO A 52 -2.59 -3.85 -18.62
N SER A 53 -2.99 -5.04 -18.18
CA SER A 53 -4.09 -5.77 -18.82
C SER A 53 -5.48 -5.21 -18.49
N TYR A 54 -5.60 -4.24 -17.58
CA TYR A 54 -6.88 -3.79 -17.04
C TYR A 54 -7.85 -3.37 -18.15
N ASP A 55 -7.43 -2.47 -19.05
CA ASP A 55 -8.31 -1.94 -20.11
C ASP A 55 -8.48 -2.93 -21.29
N GLY A 56 -7.50 -3.82 -21.51
CA GLY A 56 -7.53 -4.86 -22.54
C GLY A 56 -8.35 -6.11 -22.15
N SER A 57 -8.72 -6.26 -20.87
CA SER A 57 -9.47 -7.40 -20.35
C SER A 57 -10.79 -6.94 -19.71
N PRO A 58 -11.87 -6.74 -20.50
CA PRO A 58 -13.14 -6.18 -20.01
C PRO A 58 -13.81 -7.01 -18.90
N THR A 59 -13.54 -8.32 -18.87
CA THR A 59 -14.08 -9.26 -17.88
C THR A 59 -13.05 -9.64 -16.80
N GLY A 60 -11.80 -9.20 -16.95
CA GLY A 60 -10.71 -9.47 -16.01
C GLY A 60 -11.00 -8.88 -14.64
N ARG A 61 -10.82 -9.70 -13.59
CA ARG A 61 -10.85 -9.25 -12.20
C ARG A 61 -9.49 -9.44 -11.56
N TYR A 62 -9.12 -8.51 -10.70
CA TYR A 62 -7.79 -8.42 -10.12
C TYR A 62 -7.83 -8.37 -8.58
N PRO A 63 -6.81 -8.88 -7.89
CA PRO A 63 -6.59 -8.56 -6.49
C PRO A 63 -6.38 -7.04 -6.28
N VAL A 64 -6.47 -6.59 -5.03
CA VAL A 64 -6.21 -5.19 -4.67
C VAL A 64 -5.32 -5.08 -3.44
N LEU A 65 -4.34 -4.20 -3.51
CA LEU A 65 -3.55 -3.71 -2.40
C LEU A 65 -4.00 -2.30 -2.03
N TYR A 66 -4.54 -2.13 -0.84
CA TYR A 66 -4.79 -0.80 -0.28
C TYR A 66 -3.52 -0.28 0.37
N PHE A 67 -2.88 0.73 -0.21
CA PHE A 67 -1.61 1.27 0.27
C PHE A 67 -1.83 2.57 1.06
N LEU A 68 -1.32 2.64 2.28
CA LEU A 68 -1.57 3.72 3.22
C LEU A 68 -0.32 4.60 3.35
N HIS A 69 -0.46 5.89 3.08
CA HIS A 69 0.65 6.85 3.12
C HIS A 69 1.05 7.23 4.56
N GLY A 70 2.24 7.81 4.68
CA GLY A 70 2.81 8.31 5.93
C GLY A 70 2.23 9.66 6.37
N LEU A 71 2.60 10.10 7.58
CA LEU A 71 2.16 11.40 8.10
C LEU A 71 2.79 12.53 7.28
N GLY A 72 1.98 13.46 6.79
CA GLY A 72 2.42 14.60 5.99
C GLY A 72 2.47 14.34 4.47
N ASP A 73 2.18 13.12 4.06
CA ASP A 73 1.89 12.75 2.67
C ASP A 73 0.37 12.73 2.41
N ASP A 74 -0.02 12.28 1.21
CA ASP A 74 -1.40 12.16 0.74
C ASP A 74 -1.57 10.97 -0.24
N GLU A 75 -2.70 10.91 -0.95
CA GLU A 75 -3.05 9.85 -1.90
C GLU A 75 -2.07 9.69 -3.07
N GLN A 76 -1.32 10.74 -3.41
CA GLN A 76 -0.40 10.76 -4.54
C GLN A 76 1.02 10.30 -4.17
N SER A 77 1.26 10.01 -2.89
CA SER A 77 2.59 9.62 -2.38
C SER A 77 3.28 8.53 -3.21
N LEU A 78 2.59 7.44 -3.53
CA LEU A 78 3.14 6.36 -4.35
C LEU A 78 3.57 6.84 -5.75
N VAL A 79 2.78 7.74 -6.36
CA VAL A 79 3.08 8.29 -7.70
C VAL A 79 4.25 9.27 -7.62
N ARG A 80 4.17 10.26 -6.72
CA ARG A 80 5.16 11.33 -6.58
C ARG A 80 6.56 10.81 -6.31
N PHE A 81 6.66 9.73 -5.55
CA PHE A 81 7.95 9.22 -5.13
C PHE A 81 8.49 8.09 -6.02
N GLY A 82 7.94 7.92 -7.22
CA GLY A 82 8.43 6.96 -8.22
C GLY A 82 7.99 5.51 -7.98
N GLY A 83 7.08 5.28 -7.04
CA GLY A 83 6.46 3.98 -6.82
C GLY A 83 5.65 3.50 -8.03
N PHE A 84 5.03 4.41 -8.79
CA PHE A 84 4.39 4.07 -10.06
C PHE A 84 5.39 3.46 -11.05
N ASN A 85 6.50 4.15 -11.32
CA ASN A 85 7.55 3.65 -12.21
C ASN A 85 8.12 2.31 -11.73
N LEU A 86 8.33 2.15 -10.41
CA LEU A 86 8.76 0.88 -9.85
C LEU A 86 7.76 -0.25 -10.14
N VAL A 87 6.47 -0.01 -9.96
CA VAL A 87 5.43 -1.02 -10.19
C VAL A 87 5.35 -1.37 -11.68
N GLU A 88 5.41 -0.39 -12.58
CA GLU A 88 5.47 -0.63 -14.02
C GLU A 88 6.69 -1.46 -14.40
N ASP A 89 7.88 -1.07 -13.94
CA ASP A 89 9.12 -1.81 -14.15
C ASP A 89 9.01 -3.27 -13.68
N LEU A 90 8.34 -3.52 -12.56
CA LEU A 90 8.17 -4.87 -12.02
C LEU A 90 7.16 -5.70 -12.83
N TRP A 91 6.10 -5.08 -13.36
CA TRP A 91 5.18 -5.74 -14.29
C TRP A 91 5.85 -6.07 -15.61
N GLU A 92 6.57 -5.13 -16.23
CA GLU A 92 7.29 -5.34 -17.48
C GLU A 92 8.33 -6.46 -17.37
N LYS A 93 9.00 -6.55 -16.22
CA LYS A 93 9.99 -7.61 -15.94
C LYS A 93 9.36 -8.93 -15.51
N GLY A 94 8.04 -9.03 -15.44
CA GLY A 94 7.31 -10.23 -15.00
C GLY A 94 7.59 -10.63 -13.55
N LYS A 95 8.05 -9.69 -12.72
CA LYS A 95 8.36 -9.91 -11.28
C LYS A 95 7.15 -9.69 -10.38
N LEU A 96 6.12 -9.03 -10.90
CA LEU A 96 4.89 -8.73 -10.17
C LEU A 96 3.68 -9.27 -10.94
N GLY A 97 2.80 -9.99 -10.24
CA GLY A 97 1.47 -10.30 -10.74
C GLY A 97 0.61 -9.04 -10.83
N GLU A 98 -0.42 -9.07 -11.66
CA GLU A 98 -1.29 -7.92 -11.87
C GLU A 98 -2.33 -7.79 -10.75
N PHE A 99 -2.24 -6.70 -9.99
CA PHE A 99 -3.21 -6.30 -8.98
C PHE A 99 -3.34 -4.77 -8.94
N LEU A 100 -4.47 -4.26 -8.46
CA LEU A 100 -4.65 -2.83 -8.27
C LEU A 100 -3.89 -2.37 -7.04
N ILE A 101 -3.33 -1.16 -7.09
CA ILE A 101 -2.83 -0.48 -5.89
C ILE A 101 -3.65 0.78 -5.67
N VAL A 102 -4.31 0.89 -4.52
CA VAL A 102 -5.22 2.00 -4.22
C VAL A 102 -4.79 2.70 -2.96
N THR A 103 -4.52 4.00 -3.07
CA THR A 103 -4.04 4.86 -1.97
C THR A 103 -5.08 5.93 -1.66
N PRO A 104 -5.78 5.88 -0.52
CA PRO A 104 -6.66 6.97 -0.08
C PRO A 104 -5.87 8.09 0.63
N GLU A 105 -6.40 9.31 0.58
CA GLU A 105 -6.01 10.41 1.47
C GLU A 105 -6.44 10.08 2.92
N GLY A 106 -5.46 10.07 3.81
CA GLY A 106 -5.50 9.65 5.21
C GLY A 106 -5.36 10.77 6.23
N ASP A 107 -5.04 12.00 5.81
CA ASP A 107 -4.63 13.13 6.64
C ASP A 107 -3.59 12.68 7.70
N ALA A 108 -3.70 13.20 8.92
CA ALA A 108 -2.99 12.73 10.10
C ALA A 108 -3.83 11.72 10.93
N SER A 109 -4.76 10.97 10.32
CA SER A 109 -5.77 10.19 11.05
C SER A 109 -5.28 8.91 11.72
N PHE A 110 -4.06 8.46 11.39
CA PHE A 110 -3.54 7.13 11.73
C PHE A 110 -4.46 5.97 11.30
N TYR A 111 -5.42 6.23 10.40
CA TYR A 111 -6.42 5.28 9.95
C TYR A 111 -7.26 4.71 11.12
N VAL A 112 -7.45 5.54 12.16
CA VAL A 112 -8.15 5.24 13.41
C VAL A 112 -9.39 6.12 13.52
N ASN A 113 -10.42 5.65 14.23
CA ASN A 113 -11.46 6.57 14.72
C ASN A 113 -10.88 7.36 15.89
N SER A 114 -10.70 8.67 15.76
CA SER A 114 -10.06 9.53 16.76
C SER A 114 -10.69 9.37 18.14
N ARG A 115 -9.88 9.60 19.20
CA ARG A 115 -10.30 9.43 20.59
C ARG A 115 -11.53 10.25 20.97
N ASP A 116 -11.66 11.44 20.38
CA ASP A 116 -12.78 12.36 20.58
C ASP A 116 -13.98 12.07 19.67
N GLY A 117 -13.85 11.08 18.77
CA GLY A 117 -14.90 10.65 17.84
C GLY A 117 -15.15 11.59 16.66
N ARG A 118 -14.39 12.69 16.52
CA ARG A 118 -14.59 13.68 15.45
C ARG A 118 -14.19 13.18 14.07
N VAL A 119 -13.14 12.37 13.99
CA VAL A 119 -12.66 11.78 12.74
C VAL A 119 -12.83 10.27 12.82
N ARG A 120 -13.78 9.71 12.06
CA ARG A 120 -14.09 8.27 12.06
C ARG A 120 -13.45 7.53 10.89
N TYR A 121 -12.13 7.66 10.75
CA TYR A 121 -11.43 7.19 9.54
C TYR A 121 -11.49 5.66 9.37
N GLN A 122 -11.34 4.89 10.45
CA GLN A 122 -11.45 3.41 10.36
C GLN A 122 -12.83 3.01 9.80
N ASP A 123 -13.89 3.65 10.30
CA ASP A 123 -15.25 3.33 9.86
C ASP A 123 -15.46 3.72 8.39
N PHE A 124 -15.01 4.92 8.00
CA PHE A 124 -14.99 5.33 6.60
C PHE A 124 -14.27 4.29 5.72
N PHE A 125 -13.04 3.92 6.08
CA PHE A 125 -12.23 3.02 5.29
C PHE A 125 -12.94 1.66 5.11
N LEU A 126 -13.46 1.07 6.18
CA LEU A 126 -14.04 -0.26 6.15
C LEU A 126 -15.47 -0.33 5.62
N GLN A 127 -16.27 0.72 5.81
CA GLN A 127 -17.72 0.71 5.52
C GLN A 127 -18.05 1.46 4.23
N GLU A 128 -17.26 2.45 3.84
CA GLU A 128 -17.50 3.25 2.63
C GLU A 128 -16.43 3.01 1.57
N PHE A 129 -15.14 3.16 1.92
CA PHE A 129 -14.06 3.14 0.93
C PHE A 129 -13.86 1.76 0.29
N LEU A 130 -13.72 0.69 1.08
CA LEU A 130 -13.56 -0.66 0.56
C LEU A 130 -14.70 -1.05 -0.42
N PRO A 131 -16.00 -0.92 -0.05
CA PRO A 131 -17.09 -1.22 -0.99
C PRO A 131 -17.09 -0.33 -2.23
N PHE A 132 -16.77 0.96 -2.09
CA PHE A 132 -16.73 1.88 -3.22
C PHE A 132 -15.69 1.48 -4.26
N ILE A 133 -14.46 1.20 -3.82
CA ILE A 133 -13.37 0.76 -4.69
C ILE A 133 -13.73 -0.58 -5.35
N GLU A 134 -14.27 -1.53 -4.60
CA GLU A 134 -14.61 -2.86 -5.16
C GLU A 134 -15.82 -2.86 -6.09
N HIS A 135 -16.67 -1.84 -6.00
CA HIS A 135 -17.74 -1.63 -6.96
C HIS A 135 -17.25 -0.90 -8.21
N ARG A 136 -16.40 0.12 -8.04
CA ARG A 136 -15.89 0.97 -9.13
C ARG A 136 -14.82 0.28 -9.98
N TYR A 137 -14.07 -0.63 -9.38
CA TYR A 137 -13.00 -1.37 -10.04
C TYR A 137 -13.31 -2.86 -10.06
N ARG A 138 -12.75 -3.57 -11.05
CA ARG A 138 -12.93 -5.02 -11.22
C ARG A 138 -12.12 -5.82 -10.19
N VAL A 139 -12.40 -5.64 -8.91
CA VAL A 139 -11.70 -6.34 -7.83
C VAL A 139 -12.25 -7.78 -7.70
N ARG A 140 -11.34 -8.76 -7.52
CA ARG A 140 -11.69 -10.16 -7.18
C ARG A 140 -12.27 -10.18 -5.76
N PRO A 141 -13.43 -10.82 -5.52
CA PRO A 141 -14.05 -10.82 -4.21
C PRO A 141 -13.27 -11.65 -3.18
N GLY A 142 -13.52 -11.38 -1.90
CA GLY A 142 -13.03 -12.19 -0.78
C GLY A 142 -11.64 -11.78 -0.27
N ARG A 143 -11.39 -12.03 1.02
CA ARG A 143 -10.21 -11.52 1.72
C ARG A 143 -8.87 -11.96 1.11
N ARG A 144 -8.81 -13.15 0.50
CA ARG A 144 -7.59 -13.66 -0.15
C ARG A 144 -7.09 -12.78 -1.30
N ASN A 145 -7.98 -11.97 -1.88
CA ASN A 145 -7.67 -11.03 -2.95
C ASN A 145 -7.51 -9.58 -2.45
N ARG A 146 -7.49 -9.37 -1.12
CA ARG A 146 -7.41 -8.05 -0.49
C ARG A 146 -6.19 -7.96 0.42
N GLY A 147 -5.20 -7.17 0.00
CA GLY A 147 -4.05 -6.78 0.79
C GLY A 147 -4.20 -5.37 1.36
N ILE A 148 -3.49 -5.08 2.44
CA ILE A 148 -3.32 -3.73 2.97
C ILE A 148 -1.85 -3.49 3.30
N GLY A 149 -1.30 -2.35 2.90
CA GLY A 149 0.11 -2.03 3.07
C GLY A 149 0.27 -0.59 3.51
N GLY A 150 1.45 -0.20 4.00
CA GLY A 150 1.70 1.22 4.23
C GLY A 150 3.05 1.55 4.84
N ILE A 151 3.33 2.84 4.91
CA ILE A 151 4.59 3.40 5.41
C ILE A 151 4.33 4.21 6.68
N SER A 152 5.17 4.08 7.71
CA SER A 152 5.13 4.93 8.91
C SER A 152 3.74 4.95 9.58
N MET A 153 3.04 6.08 9.58
CA MET A 153 1.64 6.21 10.00
C MET A 153 0.73 5.22 9.28
N GLY A 154 0.88 5.06 7.97
CA GLY A 154 0.16 4.09 7.16
C GLY A 154 0.55 2.65 7.47
N GLY A 155 1.82 2.39 7.81
CA GLY A 155 2.26 1.07 8.27
C GLY A 155 1.60 0.67 9.59
N TYR A 156 1.46 1.62 10.52
CA TYR A 156 0.65 1.43 11.74
C TYR A 156 -0.81 1.15 11.40
N GLY A 157 -1.41 1.96 10.52
CA GLY A 157 -2.80 1.80 10.09
C GLY A 157 -3.06 0.42 9.47
N ALA A 158 -2.16 -0.03 8.60
CA ALA A 158 -2.25 -1.30 7.90
C ALA A 158 -2.21 -2.49 8.88
N LEU A 159 -1.19 -2.55 9.74
CA LEU A 159 -1.07 -3.60 10.76
C LEU A 159 -2.26 -3.58 11.71
N ARG A 160 -2.64 -2.40 12.21
CA ARG A 160 -3.78 -2.25 13.12
C ARG A 160 -5.07 -2.78 12.50
N ILE A 161 -5.42 -2.30 11.30
CA ILE A 161 -6.67 -2.67 10.62
C ILE A 161 -6.66 -4.18 10.33
N ALA A 162 -5.57 -4.71 9.78
CA ALA A 162 -5.49 -6.13 9.45
C ALA A 162 -5.55 -7.04 10.69
N PHE A 163 -4.95 -6.64 11.81
CA PHE A 163 -4.98 -7.44 13.04
C PHE A 163 -6.32 -7.36 13.77
N LYS A 164 -7.02 -6.24 13.65
CA LYS A 164 -8.34 -6.03 14.24
C LYS A 164 -9.48 -6.63 13.42
N PHE A 165 -9.32 -6.68 12.09
CA PHE A 165 -10.30 -7.20 11.14
C PHE A 165 -9.67 -8.24 10.17
N PRO A 166 -9.08 -9.34 10.70
CA PRO A 166 -8.36 -10.33 9.89
C PRO A 166 -9.26 -11.07 8.90
N GLU A 167 -10.58 -11.07 9.11
CA GLU A 167 -11.56 -11.60 8.17
C GLU A 167 -11.70 -10.74 6.89
N ARG A 168 -11.24 -9.49 6.92
CA ARG A 168 -11.32 -8.56 5.78
C ARG A 168 -10.10 -8.63 4.88
N PHE A 169 -8.94 -9.05 5.37
CA PHE A 169 -7.68 -9.03 4.60
C PHE A 169 -7.00 -10.40 4.55
N GLY A 170 -6.35 -10.67 3.43
CA GLY A 170 -5.55 -11.88 3.19
C GLY A 170 -4.07 -11.65 3.48
N ALA A 171 -3.60 -10.42 3.28
CA ALA A 171 -2.22 -10.02 3.45
C ALA A 171 -2.10 -8.63 4.08
N VAL A 172 -1.04 -8.41 4.85
CA VAL A 172 -0.62 -7.09 5.33
C VAL A 172 0.87 -6.88 5.14
N SER A 173 1.27 -5.69 4.69
CA SER A 173 2.66 -5.23 4.70
C SER A 173 2.84 -3.91 5.47
N ALA A 174 4.02 -3.66 6.03
CA ALA A 174 4.31 -2.38 6.66
C ALA A 174 5.80 -2.02 6.63
N HIS A 175 6.10 -0.75 6.30
CA HIS A 175 7.46 -0.22 6.29
C HIS A 175 7.65 0.84 7.37
N SER A 176 8.65 0.66 8.23
CA SER A 176 8.95 1.51 9.40
C SER A 176 7.70 1.98 10.14
N ALA A 177 6.76 1.07 10.39
CA ALA A 177 5.49 1.39 11.02
C ALA A 177 5.69 2.05 12.40
N VAL A 178 4.77 2.94 12.79
CA VAL A 178 4.75 3.51 14.14
C VAL A 178 4.45 2.42 15.18
N LEU A 179 5.48 1.71 15.64
CA LEU A 179 5.37 0.62 16.60
C LEU A 179 5.99 1.05 17.92
N ILE A 180 5.14 1.29 18.91
CA ILE A 180 5.52 1.70 20.26
C ILE A 180 4.91 0.68 21.23
N GLU A 181 5.76 -0.12 21.88
CA GLU A 181 5.31 -1.21 22.74
C GLU A 181 4.49 -0.72 23.93
N ARG A 182 5.00 0.29 24.63
CA ARG A 182 4.31 0.99 25.70
C ARG A 182 4.54 2.49 25.50
N LEU A 183 3.46 3.26 25.60
CA LEU A 183 3.63 4.70 25.76
C LEU A 183 4.50 4.94 27.00
N PRO A 184 5.53 5.79 26.91
CA PRO A 184 6.24 6.22 28.10
C PRO A 184 5.22 6.71 29.12
N ALA A 185 5.44 6.42 30.40
CA ALA A 185 4.74 7.19 31.44
C ALA A 185 4.91 8.68 31.12
N ALA A 186 3.95 9.53 31.48
CA ALA A 186 4.09 10.97 31.30
C ALA A 186 5.26 11.47 32.17
N VAL A 187 6.49 11.29 31.67
CA VAL A 187 7.72 11.76 32.30
C VAL A 187 7.89 13.19 31.82
N ALA A 188 8.25 14.06 32.76
CA ALA A 188 8.38 15.51 32.70
C ALA A 188 9.34 16.10 31.62
N ASN A 189 9.61 15.37 30.53
CA ASN A 189 10.42 15.84 29.43
C ASN A 189 9.62 16.79 28.55
N THR A 190 9.99 18.06 28.63
CA THR A 190 9.47 19.13 27.79
C THR A 190 10.61 19.57 26.87
N PRO A 191 10.53 19.38 25.54
CA PRO A 191 9.42 18.80 24.77
C PRO A 191 9.40 17.25 24.77
N PRO A 192 8.24 16.62 24.47
CA PRO A 192 8.16 15.18 24.32
C PRO A 192 8.99 14.67 23.14
N PRO A 193 9.50 13.42 23.18
CA PRO A 193 10.27 12.85 22.09
C PRO A 193 9.47 12.83 20.77
N PRO A 194 10.13 12.97 19.59
CA PRO A 194 9.45 13.10 18.29
C PRO A 194 8.34 12.08 18.03
N ARG A 195 8.59 10.80 18.33
CA ARG A 195 7.62 9.70 18.18
C ARG A 195 6.31 9.83 18.97
N LEU A 196 6.26 10.67 20.01
CA LEU A 196 5.03 10.95 20.76
C LEU A 196 4.30 12.19 20.25
N ARG A 197 5.01 13.14 19.64
CA ARG A 197 4.40 14.37 19.09
C ARG A 197 3.40 14.05 17.99
N ILE A 198 3.67 13.01 17.20
CA ILE A 198 2.83 12.57 16.10
C ILE A 198 1.48 11.97 16.55
N LEU A 199 1.31 11.62 17.84
CA LEU A 199 0.10 10.93 18.33
C LEU A 199 -1.01 11.87 18.80
N GLY A 200 -0.70 13.14 19.08
CA GLY A 200 -1.54 14.03 19.90
C GLY A 200 -2.95 14.28 19.36
N GLN A 201 -3.12 14.35 18.03
CA GLN A 201 -4.43 14.65 17.42
C GLN A 201 -5.41 13.47 17.46
N VAL A 202 -4.90 12.24 17.38
CA VAL A 202 -5.74 11.04 17.22
C VAL A 202 -5.94 10.31 18.54
N PHE A 203 -4.90 10.24 19.36
CA PHE A 203 -4.89 9.43 20.58
C PHE A 203 -5.14 10.24 21.85
N GLY A 204 -5.27 11.56 21.74
CA GLY A 204 -5.42 12.50 22.86
C GLY A 204 -4.12 13.27 23.14
N ALA A 205 -4.24 14.39 23.84
CA ALA A 205 -3.11 15.23 24.27
C ALA A 205 -3.16 15.44 25.80
N PRO A 206 -2.34 14.74 26.60
CA PRO A 206 -1.42 13.65 26.20
C PRO A 206 -2.17 12.39 25.71
N PRO A 207 -1.50 11.47 24.99
CA PRO A 207 -2.14 10.25 24.49
C PRO A 207 -2.78 9.41 25.62
N ASP A 208 -4.05 9.04 25.42
CA ASP A 208 -4.80 8.15 26.33
C ASP A 208 -4.24 6.72 26.22
N ALA A 209 -3.62 6.25 27.31
CA ALA A 209 -2.95 4.95 27.35
C ALA A 209 -3.91 3.77 27.10
N ALA A 210 -5.13 3.83 27.63
CA ALA A 210 -6.12 2.76 27.42
C ALA A 210 -6.60 2.77 25.97
N PHE A 211 -6.75 3.94 25.36
CA PHE A 211 -7.10 4.07 23.96
C PHE A 211 -5.97 3.62 23.03
N TRP A 212 -4.72 3.95 23.34
CA TRP A 212 -3.56 3.43 22.62
C TRP A 212 -3.53 1.90 22.67
N GLU A 213 -3.64 1.29 23.86
CA GLU A 213 -3.60 -0.16 24.03
C GLU A 213 -4.67 -0.88 23.18
N ARG A 214 -5.87 -0.33 23.05
CA ARG A 214 -6.95 -0.88 22.20
C ARG A 214 -6.68 -0.77 20.70
N ASN A 215 -5.75 0.08 20.29
CA ASN A 215 -5.41 0.33 18.88
C ASN A 215 -3.96 -0.05 18.53
N ASN A 216 -3.16 -0.48 19.50
CA ASN A 216 -1.75 -0.79 19.29
C ASN A 216 -1.60 -2.14 18.55
N PRO A 217 -0.90 -2.20 17.40
CA PRO A 217 -0.64 -3.44 16.70
C PRO A 217 -0.03 -4.54 17.58
N LEU A 218 0.84 -4.21 18.54
CA LEU A 218 1.42 -5.21 19.45
C LEU A 218 0.36 -5.82 20.37
N SER A 219 -0.58 -5.02 20.87
CA SER A 219 -1.66 -5.48 21.75
C SER A 219 -2.70 -6.31 20.99
N LEU A 220 -3.03 -5.90 19.77
CA LEU A 220 -3.88 -6.67 18.85
C LEU A 220 -3.22 -8.00 18.46
N ALA A 221 -1.91 -7.97 18.18
CA ALA A 221 -1.11 -9.16 17.89
C ALA A 221 -0.91 -10.07 19.09
N ARG A 222 -1.24 -9.65 20.31
CA ARG A 222 -1.24 -10.51 21.51
C ARG A 222 -2.57 -11.25 21.68
N THR A 223 -3.67 -10.59 21.32
CA THR A 223 -5.04 -11.03 21.66
C THR A 223 -5.78 -11.69 20.49
N SER A 224 -5.48 -11.32 19.24
CA SER A 224 -6.18 -11.85 18.07
C SER A 224 -5.78 -13.31 17.78
N ALA A 225 -6.74 -14.23 17.84
CA ALA A 225 -6.53 -15.66 17.55
C ALA A 225 -6.49 -15.97 16.03
N ALA A 226 -7.08 -15.10 15.21
CA ALA A 226 -7.29 -15.32 13.78
C ALA A 226 -6.10 -14.94 12.89
N LEU A 227 -4.96 -14.52 13.47
CA LEU A 227 -3.80 -14.05 12.70
C LEU A 227 -3.07 -15.17 11.94
N LYS A 228 -3.26 -16.45 12.30
CA LYS A 228 -2.62 -17.57 11.58
C LYS A 228 -3.04 -17.68 10.11
N GLY A 229 -4.18 -17.10 9.74
CA GLY A 229 -4.67 -17.08 8.35
C GLY A 229 -4.37 -15.78 7.59
N LEU A 230 -3.57 -14.87 8.16
CA LEU A 230 -3.16 -13.61 7.57
C LEU A 230 -1.68 -13.70 7.18
N ALA A 231 -1.34 -13.42 5.94
CA ALA A 231 0.05 -13.27 5.54
C ALA A 231 0.57 -11.91 6.03
N ILE A 232 1.75 -11.88 6.66
CA ILE A 232 2.28 -10.67 7.31
C ILE A 232 3.71 -10.43 6.83
N TYR A 233 3.98 -9.23 6.32
CA TYR A 233 5.31 -8.71 6.03
C TYR A 233 5.52 -7.41 6.79
N PHE A 234 6.70 -7.17 7.37
CA PHE A 234 7.06 -5.84 7.83
C PHE A 234 8.58 -5.64 7.91
N ASP A 235 9.02 -4.40 7.72
CA ASP A 235 10.40 -4.00 7.89
C ASP A 235 10.54 -2.67 8.63
N CYS A 236 11.75 -2.40 9.11
CA CYS A 236 12.12 -1.11 9.70
C CYS A 236 13.63 -0.86 9.57
N GLY A 237 14.00 0.41 9.37
CA GLY A 237 15.37 0.86 9.28
C GLY A 237 16.10 0.75 10.62
N THR A 238 17.35 0.28 10.63
CA THR A 238 18.15 0.19 11.86
C THR A 238 18.57 1.56 12.39
N GLU A 239 18.61 2.59 11.54
CA GLU A 239 18.90 3.98 11.89
C GLU A 239 17.65 4.88 11.84
N ASP A 240 16.46 4.30 11.94
CA ASP A 240 15.18 5.03 12.02
C ASP A 240 15.20 6.03 13.18
N ASP A 241 15.15 7.32 12.87
CA ASP A 241 15.33 8.45 13.79
C ASP A 241 14.12 8.69 14.71
N TYR A 242 12.97 8.12 14.38
CA TYR A 242 11.83 8.02 15.30
C TYR A 242 12.01 6.88 16.31
N GLY A 243 12.92 5.95 16.06
CA GLY A 243 13.23 4.83 16.94
C GLY A 243 12.13 3.77 16.94
N PHE A 244 11.59 3.44 15.76
CA PHE A 244 10.56 2.40 15.61
C PHE A 244 11.12 0.97 15.53
N ALA A 245 12.41 0.79 15.25
CA ALA A 245 13.04 -0.53 15.15
C ALA A 245 12.85 -1.41 16.40
N PRO A 246 12.99 -0.92 17.65
CA PRO A 246 12.70 -1.72 18.84
C PRO A 246 11.25 -2.22 18.90
N GLY A 247 10.28 -1.42 18.45
CA GLY A 247 8.87 -1.80 18.36
C GLY A 247 8.61 -2.85 17.29
N ALA A 248 9.26 -2.73 16.13
CA ALA A 248 9.21 -3.74 15.08
C ALA A 248 9.80 -5.08 15.57
N GLN A 249 10.96 -5.05 16.22
CA GLN A 249 11.55 -6.25 16.83
C GLN A 249 10.65 -6.87 17.92
N ALA A 250 9.96 -6.04 18.72
CA ALA A 250 9.02 -6.52 19.72
C ALA A 250 7.80 -7.20 19.08
N LEU A 251 7.26 -6.66 17.97
CA LEU A 251 6.20 -7.29 17.21
C LEU A 251 6.66 -8.64 16.62
N HIS A 252 7.86 -8.69 16.03
CA HIS A 252 8.46 -9.93 15.54
C HIS A 252 8.55 -11.01 16.62
N ARG A 253 9.15 -10.70 17.78
CA ARG A 253 9.24 -11.64 18.90
C ARG A 253 7.87 -12.13 19.36
N LEU A 254 6.88 -11.23 19.41
CA LEU A 254 5.53 -11.57 19.80
C LEU A 254 4.88 -12.54 18.79
N LEU A 255 4.91 -12.25 17.49
CA LEU A 255 4.34 -13.11 16.45
C LEU A 255 5.04 -14.48 16.44
N ALA A 256 6.37 -14.50 16.56
CA ALA A 256 7.17 -15.73 16.64
C ALA A 256 6.79 -16.58 17.87
N SER A 257 6.67 -15.96 19.05
CA SER A 257 6.26 -16.68 20.29
C SER A 257 4.86 -17.29 20.21
N ARG A 258 4.01 -16.76 19.33
CA ARG A 258 2.65 -17.27 19.07
C ARG A 258 2.58 -18.25 17.91
N GLY A 259 3.70 -18.54 17.24
CA GLY A 259 3.75 -19.38 16.04
C GLY A 259 2.92 -18.82 14.88
N ILE A 260 2.89 -17.49 14.73
CA ILE A 260 2.24 -16.82 13.60
C ILE A 260 3.28 -16.61 12.48
N PRO A 261 3.10 -17.22 11.30
CA PRO A 261 4.03 -17.02 10.17
C PRO A 261 4.08 -15.55 9.74
N HIS A 262 5.28 -15.02 9.54
CA HIS A 262 5.49 -13.65 9.08
C HIS A 262 6.90 -13.49 8.48
N GLU A 263 7.04 -12.54 7.56
CA GLU A 263 8.32 -12.07 7.03
C GLU A 263 8.70 -10.77 7.78
N PHE A 264 9.86 -10.75 8.43
CA PHE A 264 10.37 -9.58 9.14
C PHE A 264 11.80 -9.27 8.73
N HIS A 265 12.06 -8.00 8.43
CA HIS A 265 13.39 -7.53 8.07
C HIS A 265 13.80 -6.28 8.84
N LEU A 266 15.08 -6.26 9.23
CA LEU A 266 15.77 -5.04 9.63
C LEU A 266 16.85 -4.77 8.60
N TYR A 267 16.78 -3.59 8.00
CA TYR A 267 17.72 -3.17 6.97
C TYR A 267 18.43 -1.89 7.41
N PRO A 268 19.68 -1.67 6.99
CA PRO A 268 20.32 -0.37 7.10
C PRO A 268 19.46 0.73 6.44
N GLY A 269 19.30 1.85 7.12
CA GLY A 269 18.63 3.07 6.68
C GLY A 269 17.82 3.74 7.78
N GLY A 270 17.47 5.01 7.53
CA GLY A 270 16.66 5.84 8.42
C GLY A 270 15.18 5.93 8.02
N HIS A 271 14.43 6.84 8.62
CA HIS A 271 13.01 7.05 8.33
C HIS A 271 12.80 8.00 7.15
N ASN A 272 13.23 7.59 5.95
CA ASN A 272 13.25 8.45 4.77
C ASN A 272 12.84 7.72 3.49
N TRP A 273 12.58 8.50 2.44
CA TRP A 273 12.13 7.94 1.17
C TRP A 273 13.14 6.99 0.53
N SER A 274 14.45 7.22 0.66
CA SER A 274 15.47 6.31 0.13
C SER A 274 15.34 4.92 0.73
N TYR A 275 15.06 4.81 2.03
CA TYR A 275 14.75 3.54 2.68
C TYR A 275 13.47 2.91 2.10
N PHE A 276 12.37 3.68 2.05
CA PHE A 276 11.09 3.15 1.56
C PHE A 276 11.17 2.67 0.11
N ALA A 277 11.79 3.44 -0.78
CA ALA A 277 11.99 3.07 -2.17
C ALA A 277 12.82 1.78 -2.33
N ALA A 278 13.85 1.60 -1.49
CA ALA A 278 14.71 0.41 -1.55
C ALA A 278 13.98 -0.89 -1.13
N HIS A 279 12.92 -0.79 -0.34
CA HIS A 279 12.24 -1.95 0.25
C HIS A 279 10.79 -2.15 -0.22
N LEU A 280 10.20 -1.16 -0.91
CA LEU A 280 8.84 -1.25 -1.45
C LEU A 280 8.67 -2.44 -2.41
N ALA A 281 9.67 -2.71 -3.26
CA ALA A 281 9.63 -3.85 -4.18
C ALA A 281 9.42 -5.19 -3.46
N ALA A 282 10.10 -5.40 -2.33
CA ALA A 282 10.00 -6.64 -1.57
C ALA A 282 8.58 -6.87 -1.01
N SER A 283 7.92 -5.81 -0.54
CA SER A 283 6.55 -5.94 -0.03
C SER A 283 5.52 -6.10 -1.14
N LEU A 284 5.73 -5.49 -2.31
CA LEU A 284 4.90 -5.70 -3.50
C LEU A 284 5.02 -7.14 -4.01
N GLU A 285 6.24 -7.67 -4.12
CA GLU A 285 6.49 -9.07 -4.47
C GLU A 285 5.86 -10.02 -3.45
N PHE A 286 5.91 -9.69 -2.15
CA PHE A 286 5.20 -10.43 -1.11
C PHE A 286 3.69 -10.50 -1.37
N HIS A 287 3.02 -9.37 -1.65
CA HIS A 287 1.59 -9.36 -1.97
C HIS A 287 1.30 -10.16 -3.25
N SER A 288 2.15 -10.03 -4.27
CA SER A 288 2.03 -10.82 -5.51
C SER A 288 2.07 -12.33 -5.24
N ARG A 289 2.98 -12.80 -4.38
CA ARG A 289 3.02 -14.23 -4.01
C ARG A 289 1.77 -14.67 -3.28
N VAL A 290 1.22 -13.82 -2.40
CA VAL A 290 0.02 -14.16 -1.61
C VAL A 290 -1.23 -14.18 -2.47
N PHE A 291 -1.39 -13.25 -3.41
CA PHE A 291 -2.52 -13.23 -4.32
C PHE A 291 -2.50 -14.42 -5.29
N GLY A 292 -1.30 -14.90 -5.64
CA GLY A 292 -1.13 -15.96 -6.62
C GLY A 292 -1.48 -15.47 -8.04
N PRO A 293 -1.45 -16.39 -9.03
CA PRO A 293 -1.84 -16.08 -10.41
C PRO A 293 -3.33 -15.66 -10.57
#